data_AF-A0A178FRL4-F1
#
_entry.id   AF-A0A178FRL4-F1
#
_cell.length_a   1.000
_cell.length_b   1.000
_cell.length_c   1.000
_cell.angle_alpha   90.00
_cell.angle_beta   90.00
_cell.angle_gamma   90.00
#
_symmetry.space_group_name_H-M   'P 1'
#
loop_
_entity.id
_entity.type
_entity.pdbx_description
1 polymer ?
#
loop_
_entity_poly.entity_id
_entity_poly.type
_entity_poly.pdbx_seq_one_letter_code
_entity_poly.pdbx_strand_id
1 'polypeptide(L)'
;MPRFSDSMELQGPSPSSSYDPTQFMNGKDPETSVVELANLLKKTVDERNASQRCLLQTLKTITDLKSHIEEHRFIIMESQAALAECTRKSSSYLSFLMAVEPRWIQDTWVSFPANEPLLGASEYKWARGESQHALNELCLLRKRLDPIGADWIQTFLLEGAILLSSGQYTEARFSISDVILPHPTLEEQNPDVIRDLRDIAHFLLGKIFMAEGKWSEARGEFSEVIHVLEYSTRAIQLKTISRQKSNHKRISRSLSASAPRDEESTRLVLD
;
A
#
# COMPACT_ATOMS: atom_id res chain seq x y z
N MET A 1 39.78 -7.78 25.56
CA MET A 1 38.52 -8.51 25.27
C MET A 1 38.40 -8.64 23.75
N PRO A 2 38.11 -9.84 23.22
CA PRO A 2 38.61 -10.28 21.92
C PRO A 2 37.75 -9.79 20.75
N ARG A 3 38.39 -9.57 19.60
CA ARG A 3 37.73 -9.43 18.29
C ARG A 3 37.23 -10.81 17.87
N PHE A 4 35.92 -10.93 17.66
CA PHE A 4 35.34 -12.05 16.92
C PHE A 4 34.93 -11.54 15.55
N SER A 5 35.84 -11.73 14.60
CA SER A 5 35.49 -12.08 13.23
C SER A 5 34.81 -13.46 13.27
N ASP A 6 33.69 -13.63 12.58
CA ASP A 6 33.35 -14.83 11.82
C ASP A 6 31.90 -14.70 11.32
N SER A 7 31.78 -14.24 10.08
CA SER A 7 30.61 -14.50 9.26
C SER A 7 30.51 -16.01 9.07
N MET A 8 29.48 -16.64 9.64
CA MET A 8 29.07 -17.99 9.30
C MET A 8 28.62 -18.00 7.83
N GLU A 9 29.56 -18.19 6.91
CA GLU A 9 29.26 -18.74 5.60
C GLU A 9 28.73 -20.16 5.81
N LEU A 10 27.43 -20.33 5.60
CA LEU A 10 26.82 -21.63 5.38
C LEU A 10 27.38 -22.19 4.07
N GLN A 11 28.55 -22.83 4.19
CA GLN A 11 29.18 -23.59 3.13
C GLN A 11 28.38 -24.89 2.93
N GLY A 12 27.24 -24.77 2.23
CA GLY A 12 26.59 -25.92 1.63
C GLY A 12 27.57 -26.59 0.65
N PRO A 13 27.61 -27.93 0.59
CA PRO A 13 28.52 -28.60 -0.33
C PRO A 13 28.20 -28.21 -1.77
N SER A 14 29.19 -27.64 -2.46
CA SER A 14 29.14 -27.28 -3.88
C SER A 14 28.65 -28.45 -4.75
N PRO A 15 27.69 -28.25 -5.66
CA PRO A 15 27.30 -29.27 -6.63
C PRO A 15 28.28 -29.22 -7.80
N SER A 16 29.53 -29.65 -7.58
CA SER A 16 30.54 -29.76 -8.63
C SER A 16 31.05 -31.18 -8.75
N SER A 17 30.24 -32.04 -9.36
CA SER A 17 30.70 -33.16 -10.17
C SER A 17 29.48 -33.63 -10.97
N SER A 18 29.42 -33.27 -12.25
CA SER A 18 28.49 -33.90 -13.17
C SER A 18 28.90 -35.36 -13.29
N TYR A 19 28.19 -36.23 -12.58
CA TYR A 19 28.40 -37.67 -12.64
C TYR A 19 28.02 -38.12 -14.05
N ASP A 20 29.02 -38.33 -14.91
CA ASP A 20 28.83 -38.82 -16.27
C ASP A 20 28.60 -40.34 -16.23
N PRO A 21 27.37 -40.84 -16.49
CA PRO A 21 27.03 -42.25 -16.31
C PRO A 21 27.81 -43.18 -17.26
N THR A 22 28.39 -42.61 -18.31
CA THR A 22 29.06 -43.37 -19.38
C THR A 22 30.46 -43.85 -18.99
N GLN A 23 31.12 -43.22 -18.01
CA GLN A 23 32.44 -43.65 -17.53
C GLN A 23 32.38 -44.92 -16.65
N PHE A 24 31.21 -45.25 -16.10
CA PHE A 24 31.02 -46.42 -15.23
C PHE A 24 31.09 -47.76 -15.99
N MET A 25 30.89 -47.73 -17.31
CA MET A 25 30.69 -48.91 -18.15
C MET A 25 31.96 -49.42 -18.84
N ASN A 26 33.10 -48.74 -18.70
CA ASN A 26 34.34 -49.16 -19.34
C ASN A 26 35.09 -50.20 -18.50
N GLY A 27 34.93 -51.47 -18.86
CA GLY A 27 35.86 -52.56 -18.51
C GLY A 27 35.53 -53.43 -17.29
N LYS A 28 34.30 -53.40 -16.77
CA LYS A 28 33.85 -54.31 -15.69
C LYS A 28 32.92 -55.41 -16.21
N ASP A 29 32.98 -56.59 -15.58
CA ASP A 29 32.09 -57.72 -15.87
C ASP A 29 30.61 -57.28 -15.83
N PRO A 30 29.79 -57.72 -16.80
CA PRO A 30 28.44 -57.20 -17.01
C PRO A 30 27.52 -57.44 -15.82
N GLU A 31 27.70 -58.54 -15.08
CA GLU A 31 26.89 -58.83 -13.89
C GLU A 31 27.21 -57.89 -12.72
N THR A 32 28.49 -57.60 -12.48
CA THR A 32 28.96 -56.73 -11.39
C THR A 32 28.56 -55.27 -11.60
N SER A 33 28.57 -54.81 -12.85
CA SER A 33 28.13 -53.46 -13.24
C SER A 33 26.63 -53.23 -13.05
N VAL A 34 25.80 -54.24 -13.37
CA VAL A 34 24.34 -54.18 -13.18
C VAL A 34 23.99 -54.10 -11.68
N VAL A 35 24.71 -54.82 -10.82
CA VAL A 35 24.50 -54.74 -9.37
C VAL A 35 24.90 -53.37 -8.80
N GLU A 36 26.01 -52.80 -9.25
CA GLU A 36 26.45 -51.46 -8.82
C GLU A 36 25.46 -50.36 -9.26
N LEU A 37 24.94 -50.42 -10.50
CA LEU A 37 23.90 -49.51 -10.99
C LEU A 37 22.59 -49.66 -10.21
N ALA A 38 22.17 -50.89 -9.88
CA ALA A 38 20.99 -51.14 -9.07
C ALA A 38 21.14 -50.54 -7.66
N ASN A 39 22.33 -50.62 -7.06
CA ASN A 39 22.62 -50.03 -5.76
C ASN A 39 22.61 -48.49 -5.79
N LEU A 40 23.15 -47.87 -6.85
CA LEU A 40 23.07 -46.43 -7.06
C LEU A 40 21.63 -45.96 -7.26
N LEU A 41 20.84 -46.70 -8.03
CA LEU A 41 19.42 -46.38 -8.25
C LEU A 41 18.62 -46.49 -6.95
N LYS A 42 18.91 -47.51 -6.14
CA LYS A 42 18.31 -47.66 -4.81
C LYS A 42 18.67 -46.50 -3.89
N LYS A 43 19.96 -46.13 -3.84
CA LYS A 43 20.45 -45.00 -3.03
C LYS A 43 19.80 -43.67 -3.42
N THR A 44 19.68 -43.39 -4.72
CA THR A 44 19.04 -42.15 -5.21
C THR A 44 17.54 -42.11 -4.89
N VAL A 45 16.84 -43.24 -4.95
CA VAL A 45 15.44 -43.36 -4.52
C VAL A 45 15.31 -43.13 -3.00
N ASP A 46 16.21 -43.68 -2.20
CA ASP A 46 16.21 -43.50 -0.75
C ASP A 46 16.49 -42.03 -0.35
N GLU A 47 17.44 -41.37 -1.01
CA GLU A 47 17.74 -39.94 -0.82
C GLU A 47 16.57 -39.04 -1.24
N ARG A 48 15.91 -39.36 -2.36
CA ARG A 48 14.69 -38.68 -2.80
C ARG A 48 13.57 -38.83 -1.75
N ASN A 49 13.36 -40.04 -1.26
CA ASN A 49 12.32 -40.33 -0.26
C ASN A 49 12.63 -39.66 1.09
N ALA A 50 13.90 -39.56 1.49
CA ALA A 50 14.33 -38.82 2.67
C ALA A 50 14.07 -37.30 2.50
N SER A 51 14.44 -36.74 1.35
CA SER A 51 14.19 -35.33 1.02
C SER A 51 12.71 -34.99 0.98
N GLN A 52 11.89 -35.88 0.40
CA GLN A 52 10.44 -35.72 0.36
C GLN A 52 9.81 -35.72 1.76
N ARG A 53 10.27 -36.60 2.66
CA ARG A 53 9.84 -36.60 4.07
C ARG A 53 10.22 -35.31 4.79
N CYS A 54 11.44 -34.82 4.58
CA CYS A 54 11.90 -33.55 5.14
C CYS A 54 11.02 -32.39 4.67
N LEU A 55 10.75 -32.30 3.36
CA LEU A 55 9.89 -31.25 2.79
C LEU A 55 8.46 -31.31 3.33
N LEU A 56 7.87 -32.49 3.46
CA LEU A 56 6.54 -32.66 4.04
C LEU A 56 6.49 -32.23 5.51
N GLN A 57 7.54 -32.53 6.28
CA GLN A 57 7.66 -32.10 7.66
C GLN A 57 7.77 -30.57 7.77
N THR A 58 8.59 -29.95 6.92
CA THR A 58 8.73 -28.48 6.86
C THR A 58 7.43 -27.80 6.43
N LEU A 59 6.71 -28.37 5.48
CA LEU A 59 5.42 -27.82 5.04
C LEU A 59 4.37 -27.89 6.16
N LYS A 60 4.39 -28.98 6.94
CA LYS A 60 3.55 -29.11 8.13
C LYS A 60 3.90 -28.04 9.18
N THR A 61 5.17 -27.86 9.52
CA THR A 61 5.57 -26.85 10.52
C THR A 61 5.25 -25.43 10.09
N ILE A 62 5.41 -25.10 8.79
CA ILE A 62 4.99 -23.81 8.24
C ILE A 62 3.49 -23.61 8.40
N THR A 63 2.70 -24.66 8.15
CA THR A 63 1.23 -24.60 8.28
C THR A 63 0.82 -24.39 9.74
N ASP A 64 1.46 -25.10 10.68
CA ASP A 64 1.21 -24.94 12.12
C ASP A 64 1.59 -23.53 12.60
N LEU A 65 2.76 -23.01 12.20
CA LEU A 65 3.18 -21.64 12.51
C LEU A 65 2.21 -20.60 11.94
N LYS A 66 1.71 -20.82 10.72
CA LYS A 66 0.69 -19.94 10.13
C LYS A 66 -0.59 -19.94 10.96
N SER A 67 -1.05 -21.10 11.43
CA SER A 67 -2.21 -21.19 12.33
C SER A 67 -1.97 -20.41 13.62
N HIS A 68 -0.80 -20.57 14.24
CA HIS A 68 -0.45 -19.85 15.46
C HIS A 68 -0.43 -18.33 15.25
N ILE A 69 0.10 -17.85 14.11
CA ILE A 69 0.09 -16.41 13.79
C ILE A 69 -1.35 -15.88 13.72
N GLU A 70 -2.27 -16.62 13.11
CA GLU A 70 -3.67 -16.21 13.04
C GLU A 70 -4.36 -16.24 14.42
N GLU A 71 -4.05 -17.24 15.26
CA GLU A 71 -4.53 -17.29 16.65
C GLU A 71 -4.00 -16.12 17.49
N HIS A 72 -2.71 -15.79 17.38
CA HIS A 72 -2.13 -14.64 18.04
C HIS A 72 -2.75 -13.33 17.56
N ARG A 73 -2.99 -13.19 16.24
CA ARG A 73 -3.72 -12.04 15.69
C ARG A 73 -5.13 -11.94 16.27
N PHE A 74 -5.84 -13.06 16.38
CA PHE A 74 -7.16 -13.11 16.98
C PHE A 74 -7.14 -12.65 18.45
N ILE A 75 -6.24 -13.18 19.27
CA ILE A 75 -6.12 -12.81 20.70
C ILE A 75 -5.74 -11.33 20.85
N ILE A 76 -4.83 -10.83 20.01
CA ILE A 76 -4.46 -9.41 20.01
C ILE A 76 -5.68 -8.55 19.64
N MET A 77 -6.43 -8.94 18.61
CA MET A 77 -7.64 -8.23 18.18
C MET A 77 -8.71 -8.22 19.28
N GLU A 78 -8.93 -9.34 19.97
CA GLU A 78 -9.91 -9.46 21.05
C GLU A 78 -9.51 -8.64 22.29
N SER A 79 -8.25 -8.76 22.73
CA SER A 79 -7.73 -7.98 23.87
C SER A 79 -7.72 -6.47 23.59
N GLN A 80 -7.46 -6.08 22.34
CA GLN A 80 -7.49 -4.67 21.92
C GLN A 80 -8.91 -4.15 21.68
N ALA A 81 -9.86 -4.97 21.25
CA ALA A 81 -11.27 -4.61 21.23
C ALA A 81 -11.78 -4.36 22.65
N ALA A 82 -11.41 -5.20 23.62
CA ALA A 82 -11.71 -5.00 25.04
C ALA A 82 -11.04 -3.74 25.60
N LEU A 83 -9.79 -3.46 25.20
CA LEU A 83 -9.11 -2.21 25.56
C LEU A 83 -9.80 -1.00 24.92
N ALA A 84 -10.15 -1.07 23.63
CA ALA A 84 -10.86 -0.01 22.91
C ALA A 84 -12.26 0.25 23.48
N GLU A 85 -12.94 -0.77 24.02
CA GLU A 85 -14.21 -0.63 24.72
C GLU A 85 -14.06 0.03 26.10
N CYS A 86 -13.00 -0.33 26.84
CA CYS A 86 -12.62 0.40 28.05
C CYS A 86 -12.27 1.87 27.74
N THR A 87 -11.66 2.11 26.58
CA THR A 87 -11.17 3.44 26.18
C THR A 87 -12.24 4.31 25.49
N ARG A 88 -13.24 3.71 24.83
CA ARG A 88 -14.41 4.42 24.25
C ARG A 88 -15.19 5.22 25.29
N LYS A 89 -15.10 4.83 26.57
CA LYS A 89 -15.72 5.56 27.69
C LYS A 89 -14.97 6.86 28.06
N SER A 90 -13.79 7.10 27.48
CA SER A 90 -12.98 8.31 27.70
C SER A 90 -12.33 8.80 26.40
N SER A 91 -12.93 9.80 25.76
CA SER A 91 -12.37 10.48 24.58
C SER A 91 -11.13 11.28 24.97
N SER A 92 -9.98 10.61 25.02
CA SER A 92 -8.71 11.15 25.47
C SER A 92 -7.63 11.01 24.40
N TYR A 93 -6.62 11.89 24.44
CA TYR A 93 -5.46 11.83 23.57
C TYR A 93 -4.78 10.46 23.62
N LEU A 94 -4.69 9.84 24.81
CA LEU A 94 -4.13 8.50 24.99
C LEU A 94 -4.89 7.42 24.20
N SER A 95 -6.22 7.51 24.08
CA SER A 95 -7.01 6.61 23.23
C SER A 95 -6.68 6.74 21.74
N PHE A 96 -6.29 7.95 21.33
CA PHE A 96 -5.87 8.22 19.99
C PHE A 96 -4.48 7.61 19.77
N LEU A 97 -3.54 7.81 20.69
CA LEU A 97 -2.19 7.25 20.57
C LEU A 97 -2.15 5.72 20.60
N MET A 98 -3.00 5.09 21.41
CA MET A 98 -2.97 3.64 21.62
C MET A 98 -3.73 2.83 20.55
N ALA A 99 -4.20 3.45 19.48
CA ALA A 99 -4.89 2.72 18.44
C ALA A 99 -3.93 1.87 17.63
N VAL A 100 -4.35 0.62 17.38
CA VAL A 100 -3.52 -0.38 16.70
C VAL A 100 -3.90 -0.50 15.23
N GLU A 101 -5.15 -0.16 14.90
CA GLU A 101 -5.64 -0.16 13.53
C GLU A 101 -5.51 1.23 12.89
N PRO A 102 -5.21 1.29 11.57
CA PRO A 102 -5.29 2.52 10.80
C PRO A 102 -6.69 3.12 10.86
N ARG A 103 -6.79 4.44 11.03
CA ARG A 103 -8.10 5.12 11.17
C ARG A 103 -8.28 6.22 10.16
N TRP A 104 -9.47 6.24 9.56
CA TRP A 104 -9.86 7.32 8.67
C TRP A 104 -10.25 8.57 9.46
N ILE A 105 -9.58 9.68 9.18
CA ILE A 105 -9.94 11.02 9.63
C ILE A 105 -10.71 11.69 8.49
N GLN A 106 -11.97 12.03 8.77
CA GLN A 106 -12.85 12.77 7.87
C GLN A 106 -12.88 12.23 6.43
N ASP A 107 -12.86 10.89 6.25
CA ASP A 107 -12.85 10.22 4.94
C ASP A 107 -11.63 10.58 4.05
N THR A 108 -10.66 11.34 4.56
CA THR A 108 -9.67 11.99 3.69
C THR A 108 -8.25 11.50 3.95
N TRP A 109 -7.96 11.12 5.18
CA TRP A 109 -6.63 10.68 5.60
C TRP A 109 -6.71 9.42 6.45
N VAL A 110 -5.72 8.54 6.31
CA VAL A 110 -5.51 7.38 7.18
C VAL A 110 -4.41 7.71 8.17
N SER A 111 -4.78 7.80 9.45
CA SER A 111 -3.84 7.88 10.58
C SER A 111 -3.34 6.48 10.89
N PHE A 112 -2.06 6.24 10.57
CA PHE A 112 -1.36 5.01 10.94
C PHE A 112 -0.70 5.17 12.32
N PRO A 113 -0.58 4.11 13.12
CA PRO A 113 0.15 4.18 14.38
C PRO A 113 1.60 4.68 14.21
N ALA A 114 2.23 4.34 13.08
CA ALA A 114 3.57 4.81 12.74
C ALA A 114 3.67 6.34 12.51
N ASN A 115 2.56 7.02 12.20
CA ASN A 115 2.53 8.47 12.02
C ASN A 115 2.58 9.21 13.36
N GLU A 116 2.34 8.53 14.49
CA GLU A 116 2.19 9.18 15.80
C GLU A 116 3.36 10.11 16.17
N PRO A 117 4.64 9.69 16.04
CA PRO A 117 5.75 10.52 16.49
C PRO A 117 5.91 11.81 15.67
N LEU A 118 5.46 11.79 14.40
CA LEU A 118 5.61 12.90 13.48
C LEU A 118 4.33 13.76 13.42
N LEU A 119 3.19 13.13 13.15
CA LEU A 119 1.92 13.80 12.82
C LEU A 119 0.84 13.65 13.88
N GLY A 120 1.04 12.82 14.91
CA GLY A 120 -0.01 12.42 15.86
C GLY A 120 -0.73 13.60 16.53
N ALA A 121 0.01 14.65 16.92
CA ALA A 121 -0.58 15.86 17.50
C ALA A 121 -1.50 16.61 16.51
N SER A 122 -1.08 16.74 15.25
CA SER A 122 -1.85 17.40 14.20
C SER A 122 -3.07 16.57 13.79
N GLU A 123 -2.88 15.26 13.59
CA GLU A 123 -3.95 14.31 13.28
C GLU A 123 -5.01 14.29 14.38
N TYR A 124 -4.60 14.27 15.66
CA TYR A 124 -5.53 14.30 16.79
C TYR A 124 -6.36 15.58 16.83
N LYS A 125 -5.73 16.76 16.69
CA LYS A 125 -6.44 18.04 16.69
C LYS A 125 -7.43 18.10 15.52
N TRP A 126 -7.02 17.66 14.34
CA TRP A 126 -7.90 17.63 13.18
C TRP A 126 -9.06 16.63 13.34
N ALA A 127 -8.82 15.46 13.94
CA ALA A 127 -9.87 14.48 14.25
C ALA A 127 -10.96 15.04 15.17
N ARG A 128 -10.64 16.04 16.02
CA ARG A 128 -11.60 16.77 16.86
C ARG A 128 -12.32 17.92 16.15
N GLY A 129 -12.00 18.17 14.88
CA GLY A 129 -12.53 19.30 14.11
C GLY A 129 -11.73 20.59 14.27
N GLU A 130 -10.58 20.57 14.95
CA GLU A 130 -9.74 21.75 15.15
C GLU A 130 -8.76 21.96 13.99
N SER A 131 -9.27 22.01 12.74
CA SER A 131 -8.46 22.04 11.51
C SER A 131 -7.37 23.12 11.50
N GLN A 132 -7.70 24.35 11.94
CA GLN A 132 -6.72 25.44 11.98
C GLN A 132 -5.59 25.19 13.00
N HIS A 133 -5.91 24.58 14.14
CA HIS A 133 -4.89 24.24 15.14
C HIS A 133 -3.98 23.12 14.64
N ALA A 134 -4.52 22.14 13.91
CA ALA A 134 -3.73 21.11 13.25
C ALA A 134 -2.77 21.70 12.20
N LEU A 135 -3.22 22.65 11.38
CA LEU A 135 -2.37 23.36 10.42
C LEU A 135 -1.25 24.15 11.11
N ASN A 136 -1.57 24.82 12.22
CA ASN A 136 -0.57 25.55 13.00
C ASN A 136 0.52 24.61 13.57
N GLU A 137 0.13 23.44 14.07
CA GLU A 137 1.09 22.42 14.53
C GLU A 137 1.97 21.91 13.39
N LEU A 138 1.41 21.63 12.22
CA LEU A 138 2.18 21.25 11.03
C LEU A 138 3.19 22.33 10.64
N CYS A 139 2.79 23.61 10.67
CA CYS A 139 3.70 24.71 10.37
C CYS A 139 4.88 24.77 11.37
N LEU A 140 4.63 24.52 12.65
CA LEU A 140 5.67 24.50 13.68
C LEU A 140 6.59 23.28 13.56
N LEU A 141 6.02 22.11 13.28
CA LEU A 141 6.77 20.87 13.04
C LEU A 141 7.70 21.05 11.84
N ARG A 142 7.15 21.57 10.74
CA ARG A 142 7.87 21.79 9.49
C ARG A 142 9.13 22.63 9.69
N LYS A 143 9.10 23.67 10.53
CA LYS A 143 10.30 24.49 10.85
C LYS A 143 11.48 23.70 11.45
N ARG A 144 11.26 22.48 11.93
CA ARG A 144 12.26 21.60 12.56
C ARG A 144 12.68 20.43 11.68
N LEU A 145 12.03 20.25 10.53
CA LEU A 145 12.30 19.16 9.59
C LEU A 145 13.25 19.62 8.48
N ASP A 146 13.96 18.66 7.90
CA ASP A 146 14.77 18.89 6.70
C ASP A 146 13.85 19.04 5.47
N PRO A 147 13.96 20.12 4.66
CA PRO A 147 13.06 20.40 3.53
C PRO A 147 13.06 19.37 2.40
N ILE A 148 13.90 18.35 2.48
CA ILE A 148 14.08 17.30 1.45
C ILE A 148 13.78 15.92 2.05
N GLY A 149 13.19 15.83 3.25
CA GLY A 149 12.87 14.55 3.89
C GLY A 149 11.50 13.96 3.49
N ALA A 150 11.34 12.64 3.62
CA ALA A 150 10.04 11.99 3.53
C ALA A 150 9.05 12.54 4.57
N ASP A 151 9.53 12.83 5.78
CA ASP A 151 8.75 13.46 6.85
C ASP A 151 8.21 14.83 6.43
N TRP A 152 9.03 15.63 5.74
CA TRP A 152 8.63 16.93 5.22
C TRP A 152 7.48 16.78 4.22
N ILE A 153 7.63 15.87 3.25
CA ILE A 153 6.59 15.53 2.26
C ILE A 153 5.29 15.10 2.96
N GLN A 154 5.40 14.25 3.99
CA GLN A 154 4.23 13.76 4.72
C GLN A 154 3.45 14.90 5.39
N THR A 155 4.12 15.97 5.85
CA THR A 155 3.43 17.15 6.38
C THR A 155 2.59 17.88 5.33
N PHE A 156 3.04 17.94 4.07
CA PHE A 156 2.30 18.57 2.97
C PHE A 156 1.08 17.75 2.56
N LEU A 157 1.18 16.42 2.62
CA LEU A 157 0.05 15.55 2.36
C LEU A 157 -1.03 15.69 3.43
N LEU A 158 -0.66 15.74 4.72
CA LEU A 158 -1.63 15.96 5.79
C LEU A 158 -2.24 17.37 5.72
N GLU A 159 -1.45 18.40 5.42
CA GLU A 159 -1.95 19.76 5.15
C GLU A 159 -2.98 19.76 4.01
N GLY A 160 -2.66 19.13 2.89
CA GLY A 160 -3.58 18.98 1.76
C GLY A 160 -4.87 18.24 2.13
N ALA A 161 -4.78 17.21 2.96
CA ALA A 161 -5.94 16.47 3.47
C ALA A 161 -6.84 17.33 4.37
N ILE A 162 -6.25 18.12 5.27
CA ILE A 162 -6.98 19.06 6.13
C ILE A 162 -7.67 20.14 5.29
N LEU A 163 -6.97 20.73 4.32
CA LEU A 163 -7.50 21.76 3.43
C LEU A 163 -8.64 21.22 2.56
N LEU A 164 -8.49 20.02 2.00
CA LEU A 164 -9.55 19.32 1.25
C LEU A 164 -10.81 19.14 2.11
N SER A 165 -10.66 18.66 3.35
CA SER A 165 -11.80 18.49 4.26
C SER A 165 -12.48 19.81 4.64
N SER A 166 -11.74 20.91 4.58
CA SER A 166 -12.22 22.27 4.85
C SER A 166 -12.78 22.98 3.61
N GLY A 167 -12.82 22.31 2.45
CA GLY A 167 -13.33 22.85 1.18
C GLY A 167 -12.36 23.78 0.42
N GLN A 168 -11.10 23.88 0.86
CA GLN A 168 -10.07 24.73 0.24
C GLN A 168 -9.31 23.94 -0.83
N TYR A 169 -9.98 23.67 -1.96
CA TYR A 169 -9.47 22.73 -2.98
C TYR A 169 -8.24 23.24 -3.73
N THR A 170 -8.15 24.56 -3.96
CA THR A 170 -7.02 25.19 -4.66
C THR A 170 -5.73 25.09 -3.86
N GLU A 171 -5.80 25.40 -2.58
CA GLU A 171 -4.70 25.35 -1.62
C GLU A 171 -4.31 23.90 -1.35
N ALA A 172 -5.30 23.01 -1.17
CA ALA A 172 -5.05 21.57 -1.03
C ALA A 172 -4.27 21.02 -2.22
N ARG A 173 -4.69 21.36 -3.44
CA ARG A 173 -4.00 20.92 -4.66
C ARG A 173 -2.58 21.46 -4.73
N PHE A 174 -2.37 22.73 -4.39
CA PHE A 174 -1.04 23.33 -4.36
C PHE A 174 -0.12 22.59 -3.39
N SER A 175 -0.60 22.29 -2.18
CA SER A 175 0.14 21.54 -1.16
C SER A 175 0.58 20.14 -1.63
N ILE A 176 -0.23 19.46 -2.45
CA ILE A 176 0.00 18.06 -2.84
C ILE A 176 0.80 17.94 -4.15
N SER A 177 0.70 18.91 -5.05
CA SER A 177 1.19 18.78 -6.44
C SER A 177 2.68 18.48 -6.53
N ASP A 178 3.48 19.04 -5.61
CA ASP A 178 4.93 18.85 -5.61
C ASP A 178 5.32 17.43 -5.18
N VAL A 179 4.48 16.72 -4.42
CA VAL A 179 4.77 15.36 -3.92
C VAL A 179 4.85 14.33 -5.05
N ILE A 180 4.11 14.54 -6.14
CA ILE A 180 4.06 13.61 -7.27
C ILE A 180 5.32 13.73 -8.14
N LEU A 181 6.02 14.87 -8.07
CA LEU A 181 7.20 15.10 -8.89
C LEU A 181 8.34 14.12 -8.53
N PRO A 182 9.16 13.72 -9.52
CA PRO A 182 10.38 12.96 -9.28
C PRO A 182 11.32 13.67 -8.32
N HIS A 183 11.78 12.95 -7.29
CA HIS A 183 12.80 13.41 -6.36
C HIS A 183 13.96 12.42 -6.37
N PRO A 184 14.91 12.54 -7.32
CA PRO A 184 15.92 11.51 -7.59
C PRO A 184 16.68 11.10 -6.33
N THR A 185 17.08 12.07 -5.51
CA THR A 185 17.82 11.82 -4.27
C THR A 185 17.00 11.08 -3.21
N LEU A 186 15.71 11.39 -3.05
CA LEU A 186 14.85 10.66 -2.11
C LEU A 186 14.47 9.28 -2.62
N GLU A 187 14.23 9.15 -3.92
CA GLU A 187 13.87 7.87 -4.55
C GLU A 187 15.02 6.87 -4.50
N GLU A 188 16.27 7.35 -4.62
CA GLU A 188 17.46 6.52 -4.42
C GLU A 188 17.60 6.05 -2.97
N GLN A 189 17.23 6.88 -1.99
CA GLN A 189 17.38 6.57 -0.57
C GLN A 189 16.25 5.68 -0.03
N ASN A 190 15.00 5.96 -0.39
CA ASN A 190 13.81 5.31 0.16
C ASN A 190 12.72 5.10 -0.90
N PRO A 191 12.96 4.22 -1.90
CA PRO A 191 12.05 4.07 -3.05
C PRO A 191 10.64 3.63 -2.64
N ASP A 192 10.53 2.74 -1.65
CA ASP A 192 9.23 2.23 -1.19
C ASP A 192 8.41 3.32 -0.48
N VAL A 193 9.06 4.13 0.39
CA VAL A 193 8.38 5.20 1.13
C VAL A 193 7.86 6.27 0.17
N ILE A 194 8.67 6.68 -0.81
CA ILE A 194 8.24 7.70 -1.80
C ILE A 194 7.10 7.18 -2.67
N ARG A 195 7.13 5.90 -3.04
CA ARG A 195 6.03 5.27 -3.76
C ARG A 195 4.73 5.29 -2.95
N ASP A 196 4.80 4.95 -1.66
CA ASP A 196 3.63 4.98 -0.78
C ASP A 196 3.09 6.41 -0.55
N LEU A 197 3.97 7.42 -0.45
CA LEU A 197 3.57 8.82 -0.35
C LEU A 197 2.91 9.33 -1.65
N ARG A 198 3.38 8.88 -2.81
CA ARG A 198 2.74 9.18 -4.11
C ARG A 198 1.34 8.59 -4.22
N ASP A 199 1.16 7.36 -3.75
CA ASP A 199 -0.15 6.73 -3.66
C ASP A 199 -1.15 7.59 -2.87
N ILE A 200 -0.72 8.11 -1.73
CA ILE A 200 -1.53 9.01 -0.90
C ILE A 200 -1.81 10.33 -1.64
N ALA A 201 -0.80 10.89 -2.31
CA ALA A 201 -0.95 12.11 -3.12
C ALA A 201 -2.00 11.94 -4.23
N HIS A 202 -1.91 10.87 -5.02
CA HIS A 202 -2.87 10.52 -6.06
C HIS A 202 -4.27 10.31 -5.49
N PHE A 203 -4.40 9.63 -4.34
CA PHE A 203 -5.69 9.48 -3.68
C PHE A 203 -6.32 10.85 -3.33
N LEU A 204 -5.55 11.75 -2.73
CA LEU A 204 -6.02 13.08 -2.34
C LEU A 204 -6.37 13.95 -3.55
N LEU A 205 -5.55 13.95 -4.60
CA LEU A 205 -5.85 14.66 -5.86
C LEU A 205 -7.11 14.11 -6.52
N GLY A 206 -7.30 12.79 -6.51
CA GLY A 206 -8.53 12.16 -6.99
C GLY A 206 -9.76 12.70 -6.27
N LYS A 207 -9.70 12.79 -4.93
CA LYS A 207 -10.79 13.38 -4.12
C LYS A 207 -11.01 14.86 -4.41
N ILE A 208 -9.94 15.65 -4.58
CA ILE A 208 -10.04 17.07 -4.97
C ILE A 208 -10.76 17.20 -6.31
N PHE A 209 -10.37 16.43 -7.33
CA PHE A 209 -11.02 16.46 -8.63
C PHE A 209 -12.48 15.99 -8.58
N MET A 210 -12.82 15.03 -7.73
CA MET A 210 -14.22 14.67 -7.48
C MET A 210 -15.01 15.87 -6.92
N ALA A 211 -14.46 16.57 -5.94
CA ALA A 211 -15.10 17.73 -5.32
C ALA A 211 -15.29 18.89 -6.32
N GLU A 212 -14.35 19.07 -7.24
CA GLU A 212 -14.43 20.05 -8.34
C GLU A 212 -15.32 19.59 -9.52
N GLY A 213 -15.88 18.37 -9.48
CA GLY A 213 -16.68 17.82 -10.59
C GLY A 213 -15.88 17.45 -11.85
N LYS A 214 -14.56 17.33 -11.72
CA LYS A 214 -13.60 16.89 -12.74
C LYS A 214 -13.45 15.37 -12.71
N TRP A 215 -14.53 14.68 -13.08
CA TRP A 215 -14.66 13.23 -12.92
C TRP A 215 -13.69 12.40 -13.79
N SER A 216 -13.17 12.94 -14.91
CA SER A 216 -12.24 12.19 -15.76
C SER A 216 -10.84 12.20 -15.15
N GLU A 217 -10.45 13.35 -14.64
CA GLU A 217 -9.20 13.62 -13.94
C GLU A 217 -9.16 12.83 -12.63
N ALA A 218 -10.24 12.88 -11.84
CA ALA A 218 -10.39 12.07 -10.63
C ALA A 218 -10.17 10.57 -10.88
N ARG A 219 -10.76 10.04 -11.96
CA ARG A 219 -10.59 8.64 -12.37
C ARG A 219 -9.13 8.32 -12.69
N GLY A 220 -8.42 9.24 -13.35
CA GLY A 220 -6.99 9.11 -13.64
C GLY A 220 -6.20 8.94 -12.36
N GLU A 221 -6.34 9.88 -11.43
CA GLU A 221 -5.62 9.85 -10.15
C GLU A 221 -5.88 8.58 -9.34
N PHE A 222 -7.14 8.14 -9.21
CA PHE A 222 -7.44 6.88 -8.49
C PHE A 222 -6.92 5.61 -9.19
N SER A 223 -6.49 5.70 -10.45
CA SER A 223 -5.87 4.56 -11.14
C SER A 223 -4.42 4.36 -10.72
N GLU A 224 -3.76 5.40 -10.21
CA GLU A 224 -2.37 5.37 -9.78
C GLU A 224 -2.20 4.89 -8.33
N VAL A 225 -3.28 4.74 -7.55
CA VAL A 225 -3.24 4.31 -6.14
C VAL A 225 -3.32 2.78 -6.04
N ILE A 226 -2.20 2.12 -5.72
CA ILE A 226 -2.07 0.66 -5.84
C ILE A 226 -1.40 0.00 -4.62
N HIS A 227 -0.41 0.65 -4.02
CA HIS A 227 0.51 0.11 -3.03
C HIS A 227 -0.01 0.19 -1.61
N VAL A 228 -0.60 1.32 -1.21
CA VAL A 228 -1.09 1.48 0.18
C VAL A 228 -2.51 0.93 0.28
N LEU A 229 -2.68 -0.20 0.98
CA LEU A 229 -3.89 -1.02 0.97
C LEU A 229 -5.17 -0.25 1.35
N GLU A 230 -5.11 0.58 2.39
CA GLU A 230 -6.23 1.34 2.90
C GLU A 230 -6.72 2.34 1.86
N TYR A 231 -5.79 2.99 1.15
CA TYR A 231 -6.09 3.95 0.10
C TYR A 231 -6.51 3.27 -1.20
N SER A 232 -5.84 2.20 -1.61
CA SER A 232 -6.12 1.48 -2.87
C SER A 232 -7.52 0.87 -2.88
N THR A 233 -7.94 0.28 -1.75
CA THR A 233 -9.30 -0.26 -1.59
C THR A 233 -10.37 0.81 -1.84
N ARG A 234 -10.18 2.01 -1.29
CA ARG A 234 -11.12 3.13 -1.43
C ARG A 234 -11.01 3.78 -2.82
N ALA A 235 -9.81 3.90 -3.35
CA ALA A 235 -9.55 4.41 -4.69
C ALA A 235 -10.28 3.59 -5.77
N ILE A 236 -10.31 2.25 -5.66
CA ILE A 236 -11.06 1.39 -6.59
C ILE A 236 -12.56 1.73 -6.61
N GLN A 237 -13.15 1.96 -5.43
CA GLN A 237 -14.55 2.35 -5.30
C GLN A 237 -14.80 3.73 -5.92
N LEU A 238 -13.98 4.72 -5.55
CA LEU A 238 -14.10 6.10 -6.03
C LEU A 238 -13.80 6.23 -7.54
N LYS A 239 -12.90 5.41 -8.09
CA LYS A 239 -12.65 5.27 -9.53
C LYS A 239 -13.89 4.82 -10.27
N THR A 240 -14.63 3.87 -9.71
CA THR A 240 -15.87 3.35 -10.30
C THR A 240 -16.96 4.43 -10.32
N ILE A 241 -17.12 5.16 -9.22
CA ILE A 241 -18.06 6.29 -9.13
C ILE A 241 -17.70 7.39 -10.14
N SER A 242 -16.42 7.75 -10.22
CA SER A 242 -15.91 8.76 -11.15
C SER A 242 -16.14 8.38 -12.61
N ARG A 243 -15.98 7.09 -12.96
CA ARG A 243 -16.31 6.55 -14.28
C ARG A 243 -17.81 6.69 -14.61
N GLN A 244 -18.68 6.36 -13.67
CA GLN A 244 -20.13 6.45 -13.89
C GLN A 244 -20.56 7.92 -14.10
N LYS A 245 -20.08 8.84 -13.26
CA LYS A 245 -20.40 10.28 -13.35
C LYS A 245 -19.85 10.93 -14.62
N SER A 246 -18.62 10.61 -15.01
CA SER A 246 -18.03 11.11 -16.27
C SER A 246 -18.82 10.63 -17.49
N ASN A 247 -19.26 9.37 -17.52
CA ASN A 247 -20.10 8.84 -18.59
C ASN A 247 -21.48 9.50 -18.65
N HIS A 248 -22.13 9.71 -17.50
CA HIS A 248 -23.42 10.41 -17.45
C HIS A 248 -23.33 11.83 -18.01
N LYS A 249 -22.26 12.57 -17.68
CA LYS A 249 -21.99 13.92 -18.22
C LYS A 249 -21.77 13.92 -19.75
N ARG A 250 -21.21 12.85 -20.30
CA ARG A 250 -21.06 12.69 -21.76
C ARG A 250 -22.41 12.42 -22.44
N ILE A 251 -23.21 11.52 -21.87
CA ILE A 251 -24.55 11.17 -22.38
C ILE A 251 -25.49 12.38 -22.34
N SER A 252 -25.48 13.15 -21.25
CA SER A 252 -26.29 14.36 -21.14
C SER A 252 -25.91 15.42 -22.19
N ARG A 253 -24.60 15.59 -22.47
CA ARG A 253 -24.13 16.49 -23.53
C ARG A 253 -24.52 16.02 -24.93
N SER A 254 -24.50 14.72 -25.20
CA SER A 254 -24.94 14.20 -26.51
C SER A 254 -26.45 14.37 -26.72
N LEU A 255 -27.26 14.20 -25.67
CA LEU A 255 -28.71 14.42 -25.74
C LEU A 255 -29.08 15.90 -25.91
N SER A 256 -28.37 16.81 -25.24
CA SER A 256 -28.58 18.26 -25.46
C SER A 256 -28.15 18.74 -26.85
N ALA A 257 -27.16 18.09 -27.45
CA ALA A 257 -26.67 18.43 -28.80
C ALA A 257 -27.53 17.86 -29.93
N SER A 258 -28.47 16.95 -29.62
CA SER A 258 -29.38 16.31 -30.58
C SER A 258 -30.83 16.79 -30.46
N ALA A 259 -31.10 17.83 -29.65
CA ALA A 259 -32.38 18.53 -29.69
C ALA A 259 -32.57 19.21 -31.06
N PRO A 260 -33.71 19.03 -31.75
CA PRO A 260 -33.97 19.71 -33.01
C PRO A 260 -33.99 21.23 -32.78
N ARG A 261 -33.30 21.99 -33.63
CA ARG A 261 -33.61 23.41 -33.78
C ARG A 261 -34.95 23.46 -34.52
N ASP A 262 -36.03 23.65 -33.79
CA ASP A 262 -37.30 24.05 -34.40
C ASP A 262 -37.10 25.46 -34.98
N GLU A 263 -36.83 25.52 -36.28
CA GLU A 263 -37.05 26.70 -37.10
C GLU A 263 -38.55 26.96 -37.14
N GLU A 264 -39.07 27.71 -36.16
CA GLU A 264 -40.43 28.21 -36.22
C GLU A 264 -40.50 29.41 -37.16
N SER A 265 -40.69 29.07 -38.43
CA SER A 265 -41.20 29.93 -39.48
C SER A 265 -42.63 30.36 -39.12
N THR A 266 -42.77 31.55 -38.53
CA THR A 266 -44.04 32.29 -38.58
C THR A 266 -43.84 33.58 -39.35
N ARG A 267 -44.17 33.47 -40.65
CA ARG A 267 -44.74 34.58 -41.41
C ARG A 267 -45.88 35.20 -40.61
N LEU A 268 -45.81 36.51 -40.36
CA LEU A 268 -47.01 37.34 -40.23
C LEU A 268 -46.85 38.52 -41.19
N VAL A 269 -47.65 38.45 -42.25
CA VAL A 269 -47.97 39.53 -43.19
C VAL A 269 -49.43 39.88 -42.89
N LEU A 270 -49.72 41.19 -42.96
CA LEU A 270 -51.01 41.91 -42.98
C LEU A 270 -51.54 42.31 -41.59
N ASP A 271 -51.87 43.57 -41.29
CA ASP A 271 -52.15 44.77 -42.13
C ASP A 271 -51.31 46.01 -41.74
#